data_AF-A0A2G6FRE6-F1
#
_entry.id   AF-A0A2G6FRE6-F1
#
_cell.length_a   1.000
_cell.length_b   1.000
_cell.length_c   1.000
_cell.angle_alpha   90.00
_cell.angle_beta   90.00
_cell.angle_gamma   90.00
#
_symmetry.space_group_name_H-M   'P 1'
#
loop_
_entity.id
_entity.type
_entity.pdbx_description
1 polymer ?
#
loop_
_entity_poly.entity_id
_entity_poly.type
_entity_poly.pdbx_seq_one_letter_code
_entity_poly.pdbx_strand_id
1 'polypeptide(L)' 'MFFIYNLQRFEFFILVALVLAAGGIFYYFSVKSRKTYECPECGEKLAVEHMESARCGMCGSELNHIK' A
#
# COMPACT_ATOMS: atom_id res chain seq x y z
N MET A 1 42.34 3.45 -14.84
CA MET A 1 41.12 4.26 -15.08
C MET A 1 39.90 3.41 -15.47
N PHE A 2 39.97 2.53 -16.47
CA PHE A 2 38.84 1.69 -16.93
C PHE A 2 38.21 0.81 -15.82
N PHE A 3 39.03 0.27 -14.90
CA PHE A 3 38.57 -0.60 -13.82
C PHE A 3 37.72 0.13 -12.77
N ILE A 4 38.04 1.40 -12.48
CA ILE A 4 37.35 2.23 -11.48
C ILE A 4 35.95 2.61 -12.00
N TYR A 5 35.83 2.94 -13.29
CA TYR A 5 34.54 3.24 -13.91
C TYR A 5 33.59 2.03 -13.93
N ASN A 6 34.10 0.81 -14.08
CA ASN A 6 33.27 -0.39 -14.06
C ASN A 6 32.78 -0.72 -12.64
N LEU A 7 33.63 -0.54 -11.62
CA LEU A 7 33.23 -0.72 -10.22
C LEU A 7 32.15 0.30 -9.80
N GLN A 8 32.34 1.58 -10.14
CA GLN A 8 31.37 2.63 -9.82
C GLN A 8 30.04 2.47 -10.58
N ARG A 9 30.07 1.91 -11.80
CA ARG A 9 28.85 1.61 -12.56
C ARG A 9 28.07 0.45 -11.91
N PHE A 10 28.76 -0.56 -11.38
CA PHE A 10 28.13 -1.70 -10.69
C PHE A 10 27.43 -1.29 -9.39
N GLU A 11 28.07 -0.46 -8.57
CA GLU A 11 27.46 0.14 -7.37
C GLU A 11 26.17 0.91 -7.69
N PHE A 12 26.17 1.68 -8.78
CA PHE A 12 24.98 2.42 -9.21
C PHE A 12 23.82 1.48 -9.60
N PHE A 13 24.13 0.39 -10.31
CA PHE A 13 23.10 -0.62 -10.66
C PHE A 13 22.53 -1.31 -9.41
N ILE A 14 23.37 -1.62 -8.41
CA ILE A 14 22.90 -2.20 -7.14
C ILE A 14 21.97 -1.22 -6.42
N LEU A 15 22.34 0.05 -6.33
CA LEU A 15 21.52 1.07 -5.68
C LEU A 15 20.17 1.24 -6.38
N VAL A 16 20.16 1.32 -7.71
CA VAL A 16 18.91 1.41 -8.49
C VAL A 16 18.04 0.17 -8.27
N ALA A 17 18.62 -1.03 -8.30
CA ALA A 17 17.90 -2.27 -8.04
C ALA A 17 17.29 -2.31 -6.63
N LEU A 18 18.03 -1.84 -5.61
CA LEU A 18 17.54 -1.74 -4.24
C LEU A 18 16.37 -0.75 -4.11
N VAL A 19 16.46 0.42 -4.75
CA VAL A 19 15.37 1.42 -4.73
C VAL A 19 14.11 0.87 -5.39
N LEU A 20 14.25 0.18 -6.54
CA LEU A 20 13.12 -0.46 -7.22
C LEU A 20 12.50 -1.58 -6.37
N ALA A 21 13.33 -2.41 -5.75
CA ALA A 21 12.86 -3.47 -4.86
C ALA A 21 12.10 -2.90 -3.64
N ALA A 22 12.66 -1.88 -2.99
CA ALA A 22 12.01 -1.20 -1.87
C ALA A 22 10.67 -0.58 -2.30
N GLY A 23 10.65 0.16 -3.42
CA GLY A 23 9.43 0.75 -3.97
C GLY A 23 8.34 -0.29 -4.27
N GLY A 24 8.72 -1.43 -4.86
CA GLY A 24 7.80 -2.55 -5.11
C GLY A 24 7.23 -3.17 -3.83
N ILE A 25 8.07 -3.34 -2.80
CA ILE A 25 7.64 -3.85 -1.50
C ILE A 25 6.63 -2.89 -0.85
N PHE A 26 6.94 -1.59 -0.81
CA PHE A 26 6.01 -0.59 -0.26
C PHE A 26 4.70 -0.51 -1.03
N TYR A 27 4.76 -0.58 -2.37
CA TYR A 27 3.55 -0.63 -3.20
C TYR A 27 2.69 -1.86 -2.89
N TYR A 28 3.31 -3.04 -2.78
CA TYR A 28 2.60 -4.27 -2.42
C TYR A 28 1.92 -4.18 -1.04
N PHE A 29 2.63 -3.66 -0.03
CA PHE A 29 2.05 -3.45 1.29
C PHE A 29 0.92 -2.42 1.28
N SER A 30 1.04 -1.33 0.52
CA SER A 30 -0.03 -0.33 0.37
C SER A 30 -1.28 -0.96 -0.23
N VAL A 31 -1.17 -1.70 -1.33
CA VAL A 31 -2.33 -2.39 -1.94
C VAL A 31 -2.92 -3.42 -0.99
N LYS A 32 -2.09 -4.20 -0.29
CA LYS A 32 -2.56 -5.21 0.68
C LYS A 32 -3.22 -4.60 1.91
N SER A 33 -2.89 -3.36 2.26
CA SER A 33 -3.46 -2.65 3.42
C SER A 33 -4.87 -2.13 3.19
N ARG A 34 -5.34 -2.10 1.94
CA ARG A 34 -6.71 -1.68 1.59
C ARG A 34 -7.70 -2.71 2.12
N LYS A 35 -8.57 -2.26 3.01
CA LYS A 35 -9.66 -3.05 3.58
C LYS A 35 -10.98 -2.56 2.99
N THR A 36 -11.87 -3.50 2.71
CA THR A 36 -13.22 -3.20 2.22
C THR A 36 -14.19 -3.37 3.37
N TYR A 37 -15.09 -2.41 3.55
CA TYR A 37 -16.07 -2.41 4.62
C TYR A 37 -17.48 -2.32 4.04
N GLU A 38 -18.44 -3.02 4.66
CA GLU A 38 -19.88 -2.90 4.39
C GLU A 38 -20.58 -2.26 5.57
N CYS A 39 -21.50 -1.36 5.27
CA CYS A 39 -22.53 -0.93 6.20
C CYS A 39 -23.63 -2.00 6.30
N PRO A 40 -23.85 -2.66 7.46
CA PRO A 40 -24.89 -3.69 7.59
C PRO A 40 -26.32 -3.13 7.53
N GLU A 41 -26.51 -1.85 7.86
CA GLU A 41 -27.83 -1.20 7.90
C GLU A 41 -28.27 -0.68 6.53
N CYS A 42 -27.33 -0.17 5.74
CA CYS A 42 -27.58 0.61 4.53
C CYS A 42 -27.02 -0.02 3.25
N GLY A 43 -26.15 -1.02 3.38
CA GLY A 43 -25.54 -1.74 2.24
C GLY A 43 -24.45 -0.95 1.51
N GLU A 44 -24.02 0.20 2.03
CA GLU A 44 -22.94 0.99 1.43
C GLU A 44 -21.59 0.25 1.54
N LYS A 45 -20.86 0.17 0.42
CA LYS A 45 -19.54 -0.47 0.32
C LYS A 45 -18.46 0.59 0.21
N LEU A 46 -17.53 0.62 1.16
CA LEU A 46 -16.45 1.59 1.23
C LEU A 46 -15.10 0.87 1.19
N ALA A 47 -14.22 1.30 0.29
CA ALA A 47 -12.84 0.84 0.21
C ALA A 47 -11.93 1.96 0.73
N VAL A 48 -11.38 1.77 1.92
CA VAL A 48 -10.73 2.82 2.71
C VAL A 48 -9.54 2.25 3.46
N GLU A 49 -8.44 2.99 3.49
CA GLU A 49 -7.21 2.57 4.16
C GLU A 49 -7.33 2.87 5.67
N HIS A 50 -7.16 1.84 6.51
CA HIS A 50 -7.10 1.95 7.99
C HIS A 50 -8.27 2.72 8.63
N MET A 51 -9.49 2.16 8.58
CA MET A 51 -10.59 2.63 9.41
C MET A 51 -10.74 1.75 10.65
N GLU A 52 -10.16 2.19 11.77
CA GLU A 52 -10.31 1.55 13.09
C GLU A 52 -11.63 1.93 13.79
N SER A 53 -12.34 2.96 13.30
CA SER A 53 -13.52 3.52 13.97
C SER A 53 -14.51 4.26 13.05
N ALA A 54 -14.64 3.84 11.79
CA ALA A 54 -15.46 4.59 10.85
C ALA A 54 -16.95 4.23 10.92
N ARG A 55 -17.75 5.29 10.97
CA ARG A 55 -19.20 5.24 10.82
C ARG A 55 -19.57 5.45 9.37
N CYS A 56 -20.64 4.79 8.92
CA CYS A 56 -21.18 5.01 7.59
C CYS A 56 -21.62 6.48 7.43
N GLY A 57 -21.30 7.09 6.28
CA GLY A 57 -21.65 8.49 5.99
C GLY A 57 -23.15 8.74 5.80
N MET A 58 -23.92 7.70 5.46
CA MET A 58 -25.38 7.78 5.31
C MET A 58 -26.16 7.53 6.60
N CYS A 59 -25.91 6.43 7.30
CA CYS A 59 -26.71 6.02 8.47
C CYS A 59 -25.99 6.19 9.82
N GLY A 60 -24.69 6.48 9.83
CA GLY A 60 -23.92 6.63 11.05
C GLY A 60 -23.64 5.33 11.82
N SER A 61 -24.04 4.17 11.28
CA SER A 61 -23.75 2.86 11.90
C SER A 61 -22.27 2.52 11.81
N GLU A 62 -21.77 1.68 12.72
CA GLU A 62 -20.40 1.17 12.62
C GLU A 62 -20.25 0.27 11.39
N LEU A 63 -19.19 0.50 10.62
CA LEU A 63 -18.89 -0.26 9.41
C LEU A 63 -18.34 -1.63 9.78
N ASN A 64 -18.88 -2.69 9.18
CA ASN A 64 -18.41 -4.05 9.42
C ASN A 64 -17.35 -4.43 8.38
N HIS A 65 -16.26 -5.04 8.85
CA HIS A 65 -15.14 -5.40 7.99
C HIS A 65 -15.50 -6.62 7.15
N ILE A 66 -15.61 -6.46 5.82
CA ILE A 66 -15.74 -7.59 4.90
C ILE A 66 -14.31 -8.08 4.64
N LYS A 67 -13.99 -9.27 5.17
CA LYS A 67 -12.68 -9.88 4.99
C LYS A 67 -12.53 -10.47 3.58
#